data_AF-A0ABD0JYT0-F1
#
_entry.id   AF-A0ABD0JYT0-F1
#
_cell.length_a   1.000
_cell.length_b   1.000
_cell.length_c   1.000
_cell.angle_alpha   90.00
_cell.angle_beta   90.00
_cell.angle_gamma   90.00
#
_symmetry.space_group_name_H-M   'P 1'
#
loop_
_entity.id
_entity.type
_entity.pdbx_description
1 polymer ?
#
loop_
_entity_poly.entity_id
_entity_poly.type
_entity_poly.pdbx_seq_one_letter_code
_entity_poly.pdbx_strand_id
1 'polypeptide(L)'
;VRREKKMPKGLDRPDKKCGNVSLPGVSGWIRALCDADGDTPCCYDNVCVNKSTEQCKCSNCVDLRQVIHAEHATWRPDDPSCQLQQMSVKEMCQLLGGVRLYFIGDSLVRHLYTAFLLALRGNEMTGALRDDTPKNVTAACTGLYMFTEKLCRMWVNTTATVCDGRVWLKLFYYYQVRHAKSIRGAVVQMNNSGRGIVLMGFGLHERLNSTAVQTRILAPLMKIPQLDVRRLVWLAIHCPGLMKAPHRGQGPDDVLSFNRNLTQFWSAYNVAIFDSFNMTDGVTSFDGTHYGLGVNRAKVQVLMHYFRSLAAQRLW
;
A
#
# COMPACT_ATOMS: atom_id res chain seq x y z
N VAL A 1 -11.90 -9.56 8.23
CA VAL A 1 -12.02 -8.70 7.02
C VAL A 1 -13.12 -9.14 6.05
N ARG A 2 -13.12 -10.38 5.52
CA ARG A 2 -14.13 -10.87 4.55
C ARG A 2 -15.59 -10.70 5.01
N ARG A 3 -15.87 -11.01 6.27
CA ARG A 3 -17.20 -10.86 6.89
C ARG A 3 -17.73 -9.42 6.88
N GLU A 4 -16.86 -8.41 7.04
CA GLU A 4 -17.28 -7.00 7.02
C GLU A 4 -17.68 -6.53 5.61
N LYS A 5 -17.08 -7.12 4.58
CA LYS A 5 -17.35 -6.82 3.17
C LYS A 5 -18.46 -7.70 2.58
N LYS A 6 -19.14 -8.50 3.42
CA LYS A 6 -20.11 -9.53 2.99
C LYS A 6 -19.55 -10.46 1.90
N MET A 7 -18.24 -10.71 1.93
CA MET A 7 -17.62 -11.63 0.97
C MET A 7 -18.01 -13.08 1.32
N PRO A 8 -18.44 -13.89 0.34
CA PRO A 8 -18.70 -15.32 0.53
C PRO A 8 -17.42 -16.07 0.95
N LYS A 9 -17.61 -17.30 1.43
CA LYS A 9 -16.48 -18.17 1.82
C LYS A 9 -15.60 -18.50 0.61
N GLY A 10 -16.22 -18.98 -0.48
CA GLY A 10 -15.62 -19.17 -1.80
C GLY A 10 -15.82 -17.95 -2.68
N LEU A 11 -14.94 -17.78 -3.66
CA LEU A 11 -15.01 -16.71 -4.67
C LEU A 11 -15.32 -17.27 -6.07
N ASP A 12 -15.62 -18.56 -6.13
CA ASP A 12 -16.06 -19.29 -7.29
C ASP A 12 -17.52 -18.99 -7.62
N ARG A 13 -17.85 -19.19 -8.90
CA ARG A 13 -19.21 -19.01 -9.41
C ARG A 13 -19.81 -20.36 -9.78
N PRO A 14 -21.14 -20.54 -9.62
CA PRO A 14 -21.82 -21.75 -10.09
C PRO A 14 -21.67 -22.02 -11.59
N ASP A 15 -21.55 -20.96 -12.41
CA ASP A 15 -21.34 -21.05 -13.86
C ASP A 15 -19.85 -21.23 -14.24
N LYS A 16 -18.98 -21.47 -13.26
CA LYS A 16 -17.53 -21.65 -13.39
C LYS A 16 -16.78 -20.48 -14.05
N LYS A 17 -17.41 -19.32 -14.23
CA LYS A 17 -16.70 -18.15 -14.78
C LYS A 17 -15.72 -17.57 -13.77
N CYS A 18 -14.58 -17.11 -14.25
CA CYS A 18 -13.49 -16.52 -13.45
C CYS A 18 -12.77 -15.40 -14.22
N GLY A 19 -11.75 -14.80 -13.62
CA GLY A 19 -10.86 -13.88 -14.34
C GLY A 19 -11.53 -12.54 -14.60
N ASN A 20 -11.81 -12.19 -15.85
CA ASN A 20 -12.43 -10.91 -16.18
C ASN A 20 -13.95 -10.86 -15.93
N VAL A 21 -14.42 -11.53 -14.88
CA VAL A 21 -15.83 -11.56 -14.48
C VAL A 21 -15.96 -11.20 -13.01
N SER A 22 -16.94 -10.36 -12.68
CA SER A 22 -17.26 -10.00 -11.29
C SER A 22 -18.00 -11.13 -10.58
N LEU A 23 -17.83 -11.24 -9.27
CA LEU A 23 -18.60 -12.17 -8.46
C LEU A 23 -20.04 -11.65 -8.25
N PRO A 24 -21.10 -12.43 -8.51
CA PRO A 24 -22.49 -12.00 -8.30
C PRO A 24 -22.80 -11.75 -6.82
N GLY A 25 -23.76 -10.86 -6.53
CA GLY A 25 -24.28 -10.66 -5.17
C GLY A 25 -23.35 -9.97 -4.18
N VAL A 26 -22.11 -9.66 -4.60
CA VAL A 26 -21.16 -8.85 -3.83
C VAL A 26 -20.90 -7.51 -4.51
N SER A 27 -20.11 -6.67 -3.85
CA SER A 27 -19.62 -5.44 -4.44
C SER A 27 -18.96 -5.72 -5.79
N GLY A 28 -19.31 -4.96 -6.83
CA GLY A 28 -18.68 -5.04 -8.16
C GLY A 28 -17.21 -4.61 -8.20
N TRP A 29 -16.49 -4.72 -7.10
CA TRP A 29 -15.05 -4.56 -6.99
C TRP A 29 -14.35 -5.91 -6.80
N ILE A 30 -15.12 -6.98 -6.59
CA ILE A 30 -14.63 -8.33 -6.36
C ILE A 30 -14.81 -9.18 -7.63
N ARG A 31 -13.70 -9.73 -8.11
CA ARG A 31 -13.59 -10.69 -9.20
C ARG A 31 -13.97 -12.09 -8.74
N ALA A 32 -14.54 -12.87 -9.65
CA ALA A 32 -14.72 -14.31 -9.48
C ALA A 32 -13.41 -15.07 -9.72
N LEU A 33 -13.10 -15.98 -8.82
CA LEU A 33 -11.85 -16.72 -8.72
C LEU A 33 -12.18 -18.21 -8.61
N CYS A 34 -11.35 -19.08 -9.18
CA CYS A 34 -11.55 -20.52 -9.04
C CYS A 34 -11.28 -20.99 -7.61
N ASP A 35 -11.80 -22.16 -7.25
CA ASP A 35 -11.45 -22.77 -5.98
C ASP A 35 -10.02 -23.35 -6.07
N ALA A 36 -9.10 -22.85 -5.24
CA ALA A 36 -7.71 -23.29 -5.25
C ALA A 36 -7.56 -24.75 -4.81
N ASP A 37 -8.44 -25.20 -3.93
CA ASP A 37 -8.45 -26.56 -3.35
C ASP A 37 -9.45 -27.49 -4.07
N GLY A 38 -10.17 -26.98 -5.09
CA GLY A 38 -11.18 -27.72 -5.83
C GLY A 38 -10.66 -28.39 -7.11
N ASP A 39 -11.57 -29.09 -7.82
CA ASP A 39 -11.24 -29.86 -9.03
C ASP A 39 -10.83 -28.99 -10.24
N THR A 40 -11.15 -27.69 -10.21
CA THR A 40 -10.90 -26.77 -11.32
C THR A 40 -10.18 -25.49 -10.86
N PRO A 41 -8.92 -25.59 -10.38
CA PRO A 41 -8.24 -24.48 -9.73
C PRO A 41 -7.60 -23.46 -10.69
N CYS A 42 -7.54 -23.80 -11.98
CA CYS A 42 -6.99 -22.95 -13.02
C CYS A 42 -8.10 -22.10 -13.65
N CYS A 43 -7.93 -20.78 -13.65
CA CYS A 43 -8.73 -19.90 -14.48
C CYS A 43 -8.11 -19.82 -15.88
N TYR A 44 -8.75 -20.41 -16.88
CA TYR A 44 -8.30 -20.45 -18.27
C TYR A 44 -9.40 -19.89 -19.16
N ASP A 45 -9.11 -18.86 -19.97
CA ASP A 45 -10.08 -18.18 -20.84
C ASP A 45 -11.39 -17.80 -20.12
N ASN A 46 -11.25 -17.28 -18.89
CA ASN A 46 -12.34 -16.88 -17.99
C ASN A 46 -13.26 -18.02 -17.53
N VAL A 47 -12.79 -19.27 -17.58
CA VAL A 47 -13.50 -20.45 -17.06
C VAL A 47 -12.59 -21.25 -16.13
N CYS A 48 -13.14 -21.72 -15.02
CA CYS A 48 -12.46 -22.63 -14.12
C CYS A 48 -12.37 -24.02 -14.74
N VAL A 49 -11.14 -24.51 -14.94
CA VAL A 49 -10.86 -25.78 -15.60
C VAL A 49 -9.92 -26.64 -14.79
N ASN A 50 -10.00 -27.96 -15.00
CA ASN A 50 -9.05 -28.92 -14.47
C ASN A 50 -7.82 -28.97 -15.39
N LYS A 51 -6.83 -28.13 -15.10
CA LYS A 51 -5.53 -28.10 -15.78
C LYS A 51 -4.41 -28.30 -14.75
N SER A 52 -3.36 -29.00 -15.14
CA SER A 52 -2.13 -29.05 -14.34
C SER A 52 -1.52 -27.66 -14.19
N THR A 53 -0.59 -27.49 -13.26
CA THR A 53 0.11 -26.21 -13.06
C THR A 53 0.86 -25.79 -14.33
N GLU A 54 1.50 -26.73 -15.03
CA GLU A 54 2.19 -26.48 -16.30
C GLU A 54 1.22 -26.03 -17.39
N GLN A 55 0.05 -26.67 -17.47
CA GLN A 55 -1.00 -26.31 -18.43
C GLN A 55 -1.69 -24.98 -18.10
N CYS A 56 -1.56 -24.49 -16.85
CA CYS A 56 -2.11 -23.22 -16.39
C CYS A 56 -1.10 -22.05 -16.49
N LYS A 57 0.11 -22.27 -17.04
CA LYS A 57 1.07 -21.21 -17.33
C LYS A 57 0.80 -20.60 -18.70
N CYS A 58 -0.14 -19.65 -18.76
CA CYS A 58 -0.43 -18.89 -19.97
C CYS A 58 -0.65 -17.40 -19.65
N SER A 59 -0.56 -16.52 -20.66
CA SER A 59 -0.68 -15.07 -20.47
C SER A 59 -2.02 -14.60 -19.91
N ASN A 60 -3.10 -15.35 -20.17
CA ASN A 60 -4.45 -15.05 -19.70
C ASN A 60 -4.93 -16.02 -18.61
N CYS A 61 -4.01 -16.80 -18.02
CA CYS A 61 -4.31 -17.79 -17.02
C CYS A 61 -4.03 -17.26 -15.61
N VAL A 62 -4.81 -17.73 -14.64
CA VAL A 62 -4.48 -17.54 -13.21
C VAL A 62 -4.60 -18.90 -12.53
N ASP A 63 -3.47 -19.43 -12.05
CA ASP A 63 -3.44 -20.66 -11.25
C ASP A 63 -3.61 -20.31 -9.77
N LEU A 64 -4.75 -20.69 -9.18
CA LEU A 64 -5.03 -20.29 -7.80
C LEU A 64 -4.28 -21.12 -6.76
N ARG A 65 -3.64 -22.23 -7.17
CA ARG A 65 -2.78 -23.05 -6.29
C ARG A 65 -1.47 -22.36 -5.95
N GLN A 66 -1.03 -21.42 -6.78
CA GLN A 66 0.28 -20.76 -6.65
C GLN A 66 0.19 -19.33 -6.10
N VAL A 67 -0.97 -18.93 -5.57
CA VAL A 67 -1.16 -17.55 -5.11
C VAL A 67 -0.38 -17.27 -3.84
N ILE A 68 0.27 -16.10 -3.83
CA ILE A 68 0.99 -15.63 -2.66
C ILE A 68 0.00 -14.92 -1.74
N HIS A 69 -0.20 -15.45 -0.53
CA HIS A 69 -0.98 -14.78 0.49
C HIS A 69 -0.13 -13.73 1.21
N ALA A 70 -0.50 -12.47 1.04
CA ALA A 70 0.28 -11.32 1.51
C ALA A 70 0.77 -11.42 2.97
N GLU A 71 -0.09 -11.97 3.84
CA GLU A 71 0.11 -12.03 5.30
C GLU A 71 0.91 -13.25 5.76
N HIS A 72 1.03 -14.28 4.92
CA HIS A 72 1.68 -15.55 5.25
C HIS A 72 2.98 -15.77 4.47
N ALA A 73 3.28 -14.89 3.53
CA ALA A 73 4.48 -14.98 2.70
C ALA A 73 5.74 -14.54 3.45
N THR A 74 6.86 -15.17 3.10
CA THR A 74 8.20 -14.66 3.44
C THR A 74 8.69 -13.78 2.31
N TRP A 75 8.90 -12.50 2.59
CA TRP A 75 9.32 -11.51 1.61
C TRP A 75 10.83 -11.48 1.50
N ARG A 76 11.37 -11.95 0.38
CA ARG A 76 12.80 -11.90 0.06
C ARG A 76 13.00 -11.29 -1.33
N PRO A 77 14.06 -10.50 -1.56
CA PRO A 77 14.43 -10.06 -2.91
C PRO A 77 14.78 -11.25 -3.80
N ASP A 78 14.42 -11.16 -5.09
CA ASP A 78 14.81 -12.16 -6.09
C ASP A 78 16.28 -12.01 -6.50
N ASP A 79 16.81 -10.79 -6.42
CA ASP A 79 18.23 -10.51 -6.65
C ASP A 79 19.05 -10.90 -5.41
N PRO A 80 19.94 -11.90 -5.51
CA PRO A 80 20.76 -12.35 -4.38
C PRO A 80 21.78 -11.30 -3.90
N SER A 81 22.08 -10.28 -4.72
CA SER A 81 22.92 -9.15 -4.31
C SER A 81 22.16 -8.13 -3.44
N CYS A 82 20.83 -8.14 -3.48
CA CYS A 82 19.99 -7.28 -2.67
C CYS A 82 19.87 -7.82 -1.24
N GLN A 83 20.75 -7.34 -0.36
CA GLN A 83 20.73 -7.70 1.05
C GLN A 83 19.76 -6.80 1.83
N LEU A 84 18.46 -7.07 1.70
CA LEU A 84 17.45 -6.43 2.54
C LEU A 84 17.49 -7.06 3.95
N GLN A 85 18.08 -6.33 4.89
CA GLN A 85 18.20 -6.75 6.28
C GLN A 85 16.98 -6.27 7.07
N GLN A 86 16.36 -7.17 7.83
CA GLN A 86 15.26 -6.79 8.70
C GLN A 86 15.81 -5.95 9.86
N MET A 87 15.50 -4.65 9.88
CA MET A 87 15.87 -3.79 11.01
C MET A 87 14.94 -4.05 12.20
N SER A 88 15.55 -4.22 13.36
CA SER A 88 14.87 -4.27 14.65
C SER A 88 14.25 -2.92 15.01
N VAL A 89 13.32 -2.93 15.96
CA VAL A 89 12.70 -1.71 16.51
C VAL A 89 13.77 -0.71 16.98
N LYS A 90 14.79 -1.21 17.68
CA LYS A 90 15.90 -0.39 18.19
C LYS A 90 16.67 0.29 17.07
N GLU A 91 17.03 -0.45 16.03
CA GLU A 91 17.76 0.09 14.87
C GLU A 91 16.93 1.13 14.11
N MET A 92 15.64 0.83 13.86
CA MET A 92 14.73 1.79 13.22
C MET A 92 14.59 3.08 14.05
N CYS A 93 14.42 2.94 15.37
CA CYS A 93 14.33 4.07 16.29
C CYS A 93 15.63 4.88 16.42
N GLN A 94 16.79 4.24 16.28
CA GLN A 94 18.08 4.93 16.25
C GLN A 94 18.25 5.70 14.94
N LEU A 95 17.98 5.04 13.81
CA LEU A 95 18.07 5.64 12.48
C LEU A 95 17.17 6.89 12.35
N LEU A 96 15.93 6.81 12.84
CA LEU A 96 14.95 7.89 12.72
C LEU A 96 15.01 8.92 13.84
N GLY A 97 15.96 8.85 14.78
CA GLY A 97 16.03 9.77 15.91
C GLY A 97 16.03 11.24 15.48
N GLY A 98 15.04 12.01 15.93
CA GLY A 98 14.84 13.43 15.61
C GLY A 98 14.09 13.69 14.30
N VAL A 99 13.64 12.66 13.59
CA VAL A 99 12.93 12.76 12.31
C VAL A 99 11.44 13.01 12.50
N ARG A 100 10.86 13.77 11.58
CA ARG A 100 9.42 13.98 11.45
C ARG A 100 8.92 13.39 10.13
N LEU A 101 8.13 12.33 10.19
CA LEU A 101 7.56 11.66 9.02
C LEU A 101 6.13 12.14 8.75
N TYR A 102 5.89 12.57 7.52
CA TYR A 102 4.60 13.06 7.05
C TYR A 102 4.08 12.11 5.98
N PHE A 103 3.01 11.39 6.26
CA PHE A 103 2.35 10.50 5.31
C PHE A 103 1.14 11.22 4.74
N ILE A 104 1.06 11.42 3.43
CA ILE A 104 0.00 12.20 2.79
C ILE A 104 -0.63 11.38 1.66
N GLY A 105 -1.90 11.02 1.79
CA GLY A 105 -2.54 10.23 0.74
C GLY A 105 -3.87 9.62 1.10
N ASP A 106 -4.19 8.56 0.36
CA ASP A 106 -5.41 7.77 0.48
C ASP A 106 -5.22 6.53 1.38
N SER A 107 -6.12 5.55 1.23
CA SER A 107 -6.11 4.31 2.01
C SER A 107 -4.84 3.48 1.81
N LEU A 108 -4.16 3.56 0.65
CA LEU A 108 -2.91 2.84 0.44
C LEU A 108 -1.80 3.41 1.33
N VAL A 109 -1.69 4.74 1.37
CA VAL A 109 -0.72 5.45 2.23
C VAL A 109 -1.05 5.22 3.70
N ARG A 110 -2.34 5.21 4.07
CA ARG A 110 -2.77 4.86 5.44
C ARG A 110 -2.31 3.47 5.86
N HIS A 111 -2.34 2.48 4.98
CA HIS A 111 -1.92 1.11 5.33
C HIS A 111 -0.41 1.02 5.54
N LEU A 112 0.37 1.69 4.69
CA LEU A 112 1.80 1.81 4.90
C LEU A 112 2.12 2.53 6.23
N TYR A 113 1.41 3.63 6.53
CA TYR A 113 1.53 4.35 7.80
C TYR A 113 1.19 3.47 9.01
N THR A 114 0.11 2.69 8.90
CA THR A 114 -0.31 1.74 9.94
C THR A 114 0.80 0.73 10.20
N ALA A 115 1.38 0.13 9.16
CA ALA A 115 2.51 -0.79 9.30
C ALA A 115 3.76 -0.13 9.91
N PHE A 116 4.03 1.13 9.57
CA PHE A 116 5.10 1.93 10.16
C PHE A 116 4.95 2.08 11.69
N LEU A 117 3.74 2.40 12.17
CA LEU A 117 3.48 2.51 13.61
C LEU A 117 3.70 1.17 14.33
N LEU A 118 3.19 0.07 13.75
CA LEU A 118 3.36 -1.26 14.32
C LEU A 118 4.84 -1.64 14.42
N ALA A 119 5.61 -1.36 13.37
CA ALA A 119 7.05 -1.63 13.31
C ALA A 119 7.83 -0.82 14.35
N LEU A 120 7.58 0.49 14.47
CA LEU A 120 8.31 1.36 15.41
C LEU A 120 7.91 1.17 16.87
N ARG A 121 6.71 0.64 17.14
CA ARG A 121 6.25 0.33 18.50
C ARG A 121 6.54 -1.10 18.93
N GLY A 122 6.98 -1.97 18.01
CA GLY A 122 7.21 -3.39 18.30
C GLY A 122 5.94 -4.12 18.75
N ASN A 123 4.76 -3.66 18.33
CA ASN A 123 3.47 -4.21 18.75
C ASN A 123 2.56 -4.35 17.53
N GLU A 124 2.51 -5.55 16.96
CA GLU A 124 1.70 -5.86 15.78
C GLU A 124 0.22 -6.03 16.07
N MET A 125 -0.15 -6.17 17.35
CA MET A 125 -1.51 -6.49 17.77
C MET A 125 -2.36 -5.24 17.96
N THR A 126 -1.81 -4.18 18.55
CA THR A 126 -2.56 -2.94 18.83
C THR A 126 -1.75 -1.68 18.57
N GLY A 127 -0.49 -1.80 18.14
CA GLY A 127 0.44 -0.68 18.11
C GLY A 127 0.05 0.47 17.17
N ALA A 128 -0.88 0.30 16.24
CA ALA A 128 -1.35 1.42 15.41
C ALA A 128 -2.59 2.13 15.97
N LEU A 129 -3.23 1.59 17.01
CA LEU A 129 -4.43 2.20 17.61
C LEU A 129 -4.06 3.42 18.47
N ARG A 130 -5.03 4.32 18.66
CA ARG A 130 -4.95 5.41 19.63
C ARG A 130 -5.05 4.88 21.05
N ASP A 131 -4.43 5.58 21.99
CA ASP A 131 -4.42 5.19 23.41
C ASP A 131 -5.83 5.29 24.05
N ASP A 132 -6.70 6.15 23.51
CA ASP A 132 -8.09 6.33 23.93
C ASP A 132 -9.07 5.35 23.27
N THR A 133 -8.58 4.31 22.57
CA THR A 133 -9.45 3.34 21.87
C THR A 133 -10.24 2.47 22.87
N PRO A 134 -11.60 2.45 22.81
CA PRO A 134 -12.42 1.63 23.69
C PRO A 134 -12.10 0.14 23.60
N LYS A 135 -12.19 -0.59 24.72
CA LYS A 135 -11.82 -2.02 24.81
C LYS A 135 -12.53 -2.91 23.77
N ASN A 136 -13.82 -2.66 23.52
CA ASN A 136 -14.59 -3.40 22.52
C ASN A 136 -14.08 -3.14 21.09
N VAL A 137 -13.66 -1.92 20.80
CA VAL A 137 -13.05 -1.56 19.51
C VAL A 137 -11.65 -2.16 19.41
N THR A 138 -10.84 -2.08 20.46
CA THR A 138 -9.51 -2.71 20.51
C THR A 138 -9.60 -4.21 20.20
N ALA A 139 -10.53 -4.91 20.83
CA ALA A 139 -10.76 -6.33 20.58
C ALA A 139 -11.16 -6.60 19.11
N ALA A 140 -12.04 -5.77 18.53
CA ALA A 140 -12.46 -5.91 17.13
C ALA A 140 -11.37 -5.56 16.12
N CYS A 141 -10.42 -4.69 16.51
CA CYS A 141 -9.41 -4.13 15.64
C CYS A 141 -8.02 -4.72 15.84
N THR A 142 -7.85 -5.77 16.63
CA THR A 142 -6.53 -6.32 16.93
C THR A 142 -5.88 -7.00 15.70
N GLY A 143 -4.55 -6.88 15.55
CA GLY A 143 -3.76 -7.52 14.50
C GLY A 143 -4.11 -7.02 13.10
N LEU A 144 -4.35 -7.96 12.18
CA LEU A 144 -4.69 -7.65 10.77
C LEU A 144 -5.98 -6.83 10.62
N TYR A 145 -6.85 -6.83 11.64
CA TYR A 145 -8.09 -6.08 11.59
C TYR A 145 -7.86 -4.55 11.64
N MET A 146 -6.69 -4.05 12.07
CA MET A 146 -6.34 -2.62 11.99
C MET A 146 -6.34 -2.09 10.55
N PHE A 147 -6.11 -2.96 9.57
CA PHE A 147 -6.11 -2.62 8.15
C PHE A 147 -7.51 -2.63 7.53
N THR A 148 -8.57 -2.86 8.31
CA THR A 148 -9.95 -2.82 7.80
C THR A 148 -10.44 -1.41 7.55
N GLU A 149 -11.24 -1.25 6.49
CA GLU A 149 -11.69 0.06 5.97
C GLU A 149 -12.92 0.66 6.69
N LYS A 150 -13.50 -0.03 7.70
CA LYS A 150 -14.77 0.40 8.29
C LYS A 150 -14.60 0.98 9.70
N LEU A 151 -14.49 0.11 10.69
CA LEU A 151 -14.38 0.52 12.09
C LEU A 151 -12.96 1.00 12.41
N CYS A 152 -11.97 0.16 12.13
CA CYS A 152 -10.63 0.32 12.68
C CYS A 152 -9.86 1.51 12.09
N ARG A 153 -10.10 1.88 10.83
CA ARG A 153 -9.48 3.06 10.22
C ARG A 153 -9.70 4.37 11.00
N MET A 154 -10.80 4.48 11.74
CA MET A 154 -11.14 5.67 12.54
C MET A 154 -10.37 5.74 13.86
N TRP A 155 -9.76 4.62 14.26
CA TRP A 155 -9.05 4.45 15.52
C TRP A 155 -7.54 4.28 15.33
N VAL A 156 -7.05 4.28 14.08
CA VAL A 156 -5.62 4.41 13.81
C VAL A 156 -5.13 5.75 14.31
N ASN A 157 -4.04 5.76 15.07
CA ASN A 157 -3.44 6.96 15.60
C ASN A 157 -2.81 7.78 14.47
N THR A 158 -3.46 8.85 14.02
CA THR A 158 -2.99 9.66 12.89
C THR A 158 -1.90 10.66 13.24
N THR A 159 -1.56 10.84 14.52
CA THR A 159 -0.43 11.67 14.98
C THR A 159 0.21 11.02 16.19
N ALA A 160 1.40 10.45 15.99
CA ALA A 160 2.08 9.67 17.01
C ALA A 160 3.49 10.19 17.25
N THR A 161 3.92 10.14 18.51
CA THR A 161 5.33 10.19 18.87
C THR A 161 5.72 8.81 19.38
N VAL A 162 6.80 8.25 18.83
CA VAL A 162 7.31 6.90 19.13
C VAL A 162 8.81 6.94 19.40
N CYS A 163 9.40 5.81 19.76
CA CYS A 163 10.84 5.69 20.06
C CYS A 163 11.27 6.65 21.20
N ASP A 164 10.56 6.59 22.34
CA ASP A 164 10.83 7.43 23.52
C ASP A 164 10.80 8.93 23.24
N GLY A 165 9.83 9.39 22.44
CA GLY A 165 9.69 10.81 22.13
C GLY A 165 10.51 11.28 20.91
N ARG A 166 11.37 10.43 20.35
CA ARG A 166 12.39 10.86 19.37
C ARG A 166 11.91 10.88 17.92
N VAL A 167 10.84 10.16 17.59
CA VAL A 167 10.31 10.06 16.22
C VAL A 167 8.87 10.53 16.21
N TRP A 168 8.57 11.51 15.36
CA TRP A 168 7.21 12.03 15.20
C TRP A 168 6.64 11.61 13.84
N LEU A 169 5.41 11.12 13.81
CA LEU A 169 4.74 10.69 12.60
C LEU A 169 3.35 11.32 12.51
N LYS A 170 2.95 11.75 11.32
CA LYS A 170 1.60 12.26 11.06
C LYS A 170 1.05 11.76 9.73
N LEU A 171 -0.19 11.28 9.77
CA LEU A 171 -0.98 10.93 8.61
C LEU A 171 -1.94 12.07 8.25
N PHE A 172 -1.85 12.55 7.02
CA PHE A 172 -2.81 13.44 6.39
C PHE A 172 -3.62 12.65 5.36
N TYR A 173 -4.89 12.40 5.67
CA TYR A 173 -5.79 11.63 4.80
C TYR A 173 -6.39 12.51 3.69
N TYR A 174 -5.53 12.96 2.78
CA TYR A 174 -5.88 13.81 1.64
C TYR A 174 -5.85 12.97 0.36
N TYR A 175 -7.01 12.50 -0.07
CA TYR A 175 -7.09 11.41 -1.05
C TYR A 175 -7.46 11.84 -2.49
N GLN A 176 -7.61 13.15 -2.77
CA GLN A 176 -8.15 13.68 -4.03
C GLN A 176 -7.53 15.03 -4.38
N VAL A 177 -7.60 15.43 -5.66
CA VAL A 177 -7.09 16.72 -6.17
C VAL A 177 -7.76 17.92 -5.51
N ARG A 178 -8.99 17.77 -5.02
CA ARG A 178 -9.68 18.83 -4.26
C ARG A 178 -8.93 19.24 -2.98
N HIS A 179 -8.08 18.36 -2.45
CA HIS A 179 -7.26 18.64 -1.27
C HIS A 179 -5.92 19.27 -1.61
N ALA A 180 -5.66 19.67 -2.86
CA ALA A 180 -4.37 20.23 -3.30
C ALA A 180 -3.83 21.34 -2.40
N LYS A 181 -4.68 22.28 -1.95
CA LYS A 181 -4.27 23.35 -1.03
C LYS A 181 -3.79 22.79 0.32
N SER A 182 -4.51 21.81 0.87
CA SER A 182 -4.16 21.17 2.14
C SER A 182 -2.89 20.31 2.02
N ILE A 183 -2.71 19.61 0.89
CA ILE A 183 -1.48 18.87 0.58
C ILE A 183 -0.29 19.83 0.53
N ARG A 184 -0.42 20.94 -0.20
CA ARG A 184 0.62 21.98 -0.25
C ARG A 184 0.94 22.52 1.15
N GLY A 185 -0.07 22.78 1.97
CA GLY A 185 0.12 23.23 3.35
C GLY A 185 0.91 22.24 4.22
N ALA A 186 0.60 20.94 4.10
CA ALA A 186 1.32 19.89 4.81
C ALA A 186 2.79 19.76 4.35
N VAL A 187 3.06 19.92 3.06
CA VAL A 187 4.44 19.92 2.53
C VAL A 187 5.22 21.14 3.01
N VAL A 188 4.60 22.33 3.04
CA VAL A 188 5.22 23.54 3.62
C VAL A 188 5.51 23.35 5.11
N GLN A 189 4.57 22.77 5.86
CA GLN A 189 4.78 22.45 7.27
C GLN A 189 5.99 21.52 7.47
N MET A 190 6.15 20.53 6.59
CA MET A 190 7.32 19.66 6.60
C MET A 190 8.61 20.42 6.29
N ASN A 191 8.61 21.25 5.24
CA ASN A 191 9.82 21.96 4.79
C ASN A 191 10.42 22.82 5.91
N ASN A 192 9.57 23.38 6.78
CA ASN A 192 9.98 24.19 7.92
C ASN A 192 10.45 23.39 9.14
N SER A 193 10.39 22.06 9.11
CA SER A 193 10.55 21.21 10.31
C SER A 193 11.96 20.67 10.55
N GLY A 194 12.98 21.17 9.84
CA GLY A 194 14.40 20.85 10.03
C GLY A 194 14.82 19.46 9.51
N ARG A 195 14.14 18.39 9.96
CA ARG A 195 14.39 16.97 9.61
C ARG A 195 13.09 16.24 9.22
N GLY A 196 12.30 16.89 8.39
CA GLY A 196 11.04 16.34 7.89
C GLY A 196 11.22 15.50 6.63
N ILE A 197 10.47 14.40 6.50
CA ILE A 197 10.27 13.68 5.22
C ILE A 197 8.79 13.55 4.94
N VAL A 198 8.40 13.76 3.68
CA VAL A 198 7.06 13.47 3.17
C VAL A 198 7.10 12.17 2.37
N LEU A 199 6.24 11.23 2.74
CA LEU A 199 5.85 10.10 1.91
C LEU A 199 4.43 10.36 1.40
N MET A 200 4.27 10.47 0.08
CA MET A 200 2.97 10.84 -0.48
C MET A 200 2.60 10.02 -1.71
N GLY A 201 1.32 9.72 -1.85
CA GLY A 201 0.78 8.94 -2.96
C GLY A 201 -0.71 9.20 -3.15
N PHE A 202 -1.12 9.35 -4.41
CA PHE A 202 -2.50 9.63 -4.81
C PHE A 202 -2.77 9.01 -6.19
N GLY A 203 -4.04 8.79 -6.53
CA GLY A 203 -4.43 8.51 -7.92
C GLY A 203 -5.68 7.65 -8.07
N LEU A 204 -5.92 6.71 -7.15
CA LEU A 204 -7.08 5.80 -7.26
C LEU A 204 -8.41 6.56 -7.26
N HIS A 205 -8.55 7.57 -6.41
CA HIS A 205 -9.76 8.40 -6.33
C HIS A 205 -9.90 9.42 -7.47
N GLU A 206 -8.89 9.53 -8.32
CA GLU A 206 -8.89 10.34 -9.56
C GLU A 206 -8.97 9.45 -10.80
N ARG A 207 -9.40 8.19 -10.63
CA ARG A 207 -9.49 7.18 -11.71
C ARG A 207 -8.18 7.03 -12.47
N LEU A 208 -7.05 7.12 -11.75
CA LEU A 208 -5.71 7.04 -12.35
C LEU A 208 -5.47 8.08 -13.46
N ASN A 209 -6.08 9.26 -13.34
CA ASN A 209 -5.80 10.39 -14.23
C ASN A 209 -4.49 11.07 -13.81
N SER A 210 -3.38 10.68 -14.45
CA SER A 210 -2.04 11.24 -14.19
C SER A 210 -1.98 12.74 -14.43
N THR A 211 -2.58 13.23 -15.51
CA THR A 211 -2.63 14.67 -15.85
C THR A 211 -3.29 15.49 -14.75
N ALA A 212 -4.41 15.02 -14.19
CA ALA A 212 -5.10 15.72 -13.11
C ALA A 212 -4.23 15.80 -11.84
N VAL A 213 -3.56 14.70 -11.48
CA VAL A 213 -2.66 14.66 -10.31
C VAL A 213 -1.45 15.57 -10.52
N GLN A 214 -0.79 15.49 -11.68
CA GLN A 214 0.36 16.32 -12.02
C GLN A 214 0.01 17.82 -11.97
N THR A 215 -1.03 18.22 -12.70
CA THR A 215 -1.36 19.64 -12.87
C THR A 215 -1.92 20.28 -11.60
N ARG A 216 -2.74 19.55 -10.83
CA ARG A 216 -3.47 20.11 -9.68
C ARG A 216 -2.76 19.91 -8.34
N ILE A 217 -1.92 18.88 -8.22
CA ILE A 217 -1.21 18.59 -6.96
C ILE A 217 0.29 18.81 -7.15
N LEU A 218 0.93 18.07 -8.07
CA LEU A 218 2.39 17.93 -8.07
C LEU A 218 3.12 19.19 -8.57
N ALA A 219 2.70 19.74 -9.71
CA ALA A 219 3.30 20.96 -10.27
C ALA A 219 3.18 22.17 -9.30
N PRO A 220 2.06 22.37 -8.59
CA PRO A 220 1.98 23.36 -7.51
C PRO A 220 2.96 23.16 -6.36
N LEU A 221 3.34 21.91 -6.02
CA LEU A 221 4.35 21.65 -4.99
C LEU A 221 5.73 22.14 -5.42
N MET A 222 6.09 21.95 -6.70
CA MET A 222 7.39 22.39 -7.23
C MET A 222 7.54 23.92 -7.28
N LYS A 223 6.45 24.67 -7.04
CA LYS A 223 6.45 26.13 -6.90
C LYS A 223 6.60 26.59 -5.45
N ILE A 224 6.80 25.69 -4.49
CA ILE A 224 7.10 26.06 -3.10
C ILE A 224 8.54 26.58 -3.03
N PRO A 225 8.77 27.81 -2.54
CA PRO A 225 10.12 28.35 -2.38
C PRO A 225 10.97 27.47 -1.46
N GLN A 226 12.23 27.23 -1.85
CA GLN A 226 13.21 26.49 -1.06
C GLN A 226 12.76 25.08 -0.64
N LEU A 227 11.89 24.45 -1.43
CA LEU A 227 11.48 23.08 -1.18
C LEU A 227 12.65 22.12 -1.39
N ASP A 228 13.05 21.39 -0.35
CA ASP A 228 14.03 20.32 -0.50
C ASP A 228 13.34 19.05 -1.02
N VAL A 229 13.38 18.87 -2.34
CA VAL A 229 12.78 17.73 -3.05
C VAL A 229 13.35 16.38 -2.63
N ARG A 230 14.56 16.34 -2.05
CA ARG A 230 15.20 15.09 -1.57
C ARG A 230 14.50 14.53 -0.33
N ARG A 231 13.69 15.35 0.34
CA ARG A 231 12.85 14.97 1.48
C ARG A 231 11.44 14.54 1.07
N LEU A 232 11.18 14.47 -0.24
CA LEU A 232 9.95 13.95 -0.80
C LEU A 232 10.18 12.54 -1.33
N VAL A 233 9.24 11.66 -0.99
CA VAL A 233 9.16 10.30 -1.52
C VAL A 233 7.78 10.11 -2.13
N TRP A 234 7.74 9.85 -3.43
CA TRP A 234 6.53 9.46 -4.12
C TRP A 234 6.27 7.97 -3.91
N LEU A 235 5.10 7.64 -3.36
CA LEU A 235 4.63 6.27 -3.20
C LEU A 235 3.83 5.90 -4.45
N ALA A 236 4.45 5.13 -5.35
CA ALA A 236 3.74 4.63 -6.53
C ALA A 236 2.64 3.64 -6.13
N ILE A 237 1.60 3.53 -6.95
CA ILE A 237 0.47 2.64 -6.66
C ILE A 237 0.92 1.21 -6.90
N HIS A 238 0.71 0.34 -5.91
CA HIS A 238 1.07 -1.07 -6.03
C HIS A 238 0.09 -1.83 -6.94
N CYS A 239 0.48 -3.02 -7.42
CA CYS A 239 -0.39 -3.85 -8.23
C CYS A 239 -1.65 -4.24 -7.44
N PRO A 240 -2.86 -4.02 -7.99
CA PRO A 240 -4.09 -4.44 -7.34
C PRO A 240 -4.12 -5.97 -7.22
N GLY A 241 -4.56 -6.49 -6.08
CA GLY A 241 -4.51 -7.94 -5.88
C GLY A 241 -5.52 -8.70 -6.74
N LEU A 242 -5.34 -10.02 -6.83
CA LEU A 242 -6.09 -10.91 -7.74
C LEU A 242 -7.62 -10.80 -7.67
N MET A 243 -8.18 -10.39 -6.52
CA MET A 243 -9.62 -10.21 -6.36
C MET A 243 -10.17 -8.92 -6.99
N LYS A 244 -9.35 -8.05 -7.59
CA LYS A 244 -9.84 -6.82 -8.22
C LYS A 244 -10.70 -7.12 -9.44
N ALA A 245 -11.91 -6.57 -9.46
CA ALA A 245 -12.79 -6.65 -10.63
C ALA A 245 -12.20 -5.89 -11.83
N PRO A 246 -12.34 -6.43 -13.06
CA PRO A 246 -11.71 -5.88 -14.27
C PRO A 246 -12.32 -4.58 -14.79
N HIS A 247 -13.62 -4.33 -14.55
CA HIS A 247 -14.38 -3.24 -15.18
C HIS A 247 -14.19 -1.88 -14.49
N ARG A 248 -13.12 -1.70 -13.72
CA ARG A 248 -12.96 -0.56 -12.81
C ARG A 248 -11.85 0.43 -13.19
N GLY A 249 -11.19 0.25 -14.34
CA GLY A 249 -10.13 1.15 -14.82
C GLY A 249 -9.01 1.37 -13.79
N GLN A 250 -8.78 0.33 -12.99
CA GLN A 250 -7.80 0.27 -11.91
C GLN A 250 -7.18 -1.13 -11.89
N GLY A 251 -7.01 -1.71 -13.07
CA GLY A 251 -6.30 -2.97 -13.25
C GLY A 251 -4.78 -2.76 -13.22
N PRO A 252 -4.00 -3.85 -13.31
CA PRO A 252 -2.55 -3.80 -13.38
C PRO A 252 -2.03 -2.82 -14.46
N ASP A 253 -2.55 -2.90 -15.69
CA ASP A 253 -2.11 -2.06 -16.81
C ASP A 253 -2.41 -0.57 -16.61
N ASP A 254 -3.59 -0.24 -16.07
CA ASP A 254 -3.97 1.14 -15.74
C ASP A 254 -3.00 1.73 -14.70
N VAL A 255 -2.68 0.93 -13.67
CA VAL A 255 -1.74 1.32 -12.61
C VAL A 255 -0.33 1.48 -13.16
N LEU A 256 0.16 0.58 -14.01
CA LEU A 256 1.48 0.69 -14.65
C LEU A 256 1.58 1.94 -15.51
N SER A 257 0.56 2.22 -16.33
CA SER A 257 0.50 3.41 -17.16
C SER A 257 0.53 4.69 -16.30
N PHE A 258 -0.27 4.72 -15.23
CA PHE A 258 -0.29 5.84 -14.28
C PHE A 258 1.06 6.03 -13.57
N ASN A 259 1.65 4.95 -13.05
CA ASN A 259 2.94 4.98 -12.37
C ASN A 259 4.06 5.46 -13.29
N ARG A 260 4.09 4.99 -14.55
CA ARG A 260 5.08 5.43 -15.55
C ARG A 260 5.01 6.94 -15.78
N ASN A 261 3.80 7.47 -15.97
CA ASN A 261 3.58 8.90 -16.20
C ASN A 261 4.03 9.76 -15.01
N LEU A 262 3.72 9.33 -13.78
CA LEU A 262 4.14 10.07 -12.58
C LEU A 262 5.63 9.90 -12.27
N THR A 263 6.20 8.73 -12.60
CA THR A 263 7.64 8.49 -12.51
C THR A 263 8.40 9.45 -13.42
N GLN A 264 7.97 9.58 -14.68
CA GLN A 264 8.57 10.53 -15.62
C GLN A 264 8.51 11.97 -15.09
N PHE A 265 7.37 12.38 -14.51
CA PHE A 265 7.24 13.70 -13.90
C PHE A 265 8.23 13.89 -12.75
N TRP A 266 8.33 12.93 -11.81
CA TRP A 266 9.17 13.05 -10.63
C TRP A 266 10.66 12.96 -10.91
N SER A 267 11.06 12.16 -11.89
CA SER A 267 12.46 12.05 -12.33
C SER A 267 13.01 13.39 -12.82
N ALA A 268 12.18 14.25 -13.43
CA ALA A 268 12.60 15.59 -13.86
C ALA A 268 12.99 16.51 -12.69
N TYR A 269 12.54 16.19 -11.46
CA TYR A 269 12.85 16.94 -10.24
C TYR A 269 13.72 16.15 -9.27
N ASN A 270 14.23 14.98 -9.66
CA ASN A 270 15.04 14.10 -8.81
C ASN A 270 14.35 13.73 -7.49
N VAL A 271 13.01 13.60 -7.49
CA VAL A 271 12.23 13.11 -6.35
C VAL A 271 12.32 11.60 -6.29
N ALA A 272 12.57 11.05 -5.10
CA ALA A 272 12.65 9.61 -4.93
C ALA A 272 11.29 8.94 -5.13
N ILE A 273 11.29 7.79 -5.80
CA ILE A 273 10.08 7.01 -6.06
C ILE A 273 10.21 5.67 -5.35
N PHE A 274 9.25 5.39 -4.49
CA PHE A 274 9.05 4.08 -3.90
C PHE A 274 8.05 3.32 -4.75
N ASP A 275 8.56 2.53 -5.69
CA ASP A 275 7.75 1.63 -6.51
C ASP A 275 7.59 0.29 -5.79
N SER A 276 6.34 -0.11 -5.57
CA SER A 276 5.99 -1.36 -4.94
C SER A 276 5.04 -2.20 -5.78
N PHE A 277 4.96 -1.93 -7.09
CA PHE A 277 4.11 -2.66 -8.03
C PHE A 277 4.49 -4.15 -8.08
N ASN A 278 5.75 -4.44 -8.40
CA ASN A 278 6.25 -5.82 -8.51
C ASN A 278 6.20 -6.57 -7.18
N MET A 279 6.24 -5.86 -6.04
CA MET A 279 6.10 -6.49 -4.72
C MET A 279 4.70 -7.08 -4.50
N THR A 280 3.70 -6.65 -5.25
CA THR A 280 2.31 -7.08 -5.05
C THR A 280 1.69 -7.69 -6.30
N ASP A 281 2.46 -7.88 -7.35
CA ASP A 281 2.00 -8.57 -8.55
C ASP A 281 1.82 -10.07 -8.26
N GLY A 282 0.68 -10.63 -8.68
CA GLY A 282 0.30 -12.01 -8.33
C GLY A 282 -0.03 -12.26 -6.85
N VAL A 283 -0.08 -11.21 -6.02
CA VAL A 283 -0.35 -11.33 -4.57
C VAL A 283 -1.84 -11.20 -4.28
N THR A 284 -2.35 -12.04 -3.39
CA THR A 284 -3.73 -11.96 -2.93
C THR A 284 -3.89 -10.85 -1.88
N SER A 285 -4.63 -9.81 -2.24
CA SER A 285 -5.11 -8.78 -1.31
C SER A 285 -6.36 -9.26 -0.57
N PHE A 286 -6.80 -8.56 0.48
CA PHE A 286 -7.99 -8.98 1.23
C PHE A 286 -9.30 -8.37 0.71
N ASP A 287 -9.25 -7.37 -0.17
CA ASP A 287 -10.45 -6.78 -0.80
C ASP A 287 -10.27 -6.41 -2.28
N GLY A 288 -9.23 -6.94 -2.93
CA GLY A 288 -8.90 -6.64 -4.31
C GLY A 288 -8.01 -5.40 -4.47
N THR A 289 -7.86 -4.54 -3.47
CA THR A 289 -7.03 -3.32 -3.59
C THR A 289 -6.06 -3.17 -2.44
N HIS A 290 -6.45 -3.49 -1.21
CA HIS A 290 -5.65 -3.24 -0.02
C HIS A 290 -4.94 -4.49 0.48
N TYR A 291 -3.69 -4.31 0.90
CA TYR A 291 -2.90 -5.32 1.60
C TYR A 291 -2.83 -5.01 3.10
N GLY A 292 -2.70 -6.05 3.93
CA GLY A 292 -2.60 -5.95 5.38
C GLY A 292 -1.15 -5.79 5.83
N LEU A 293 -0.76 -6.48 6.90
CA LEU A 293 0.52 -6.28 7.56
C LEU A 293 1.68 -6.86 6.78
N GLY A 294 1.58 -8.05 6.19
CA GLY A 294 2.72 -8.77 5.62
C GLY A 294 3.45 -7.97 4.52
N VAL A 295 2.75 -7.65 3.43
CA VAL A 295 3.29 -6.79 2.34
C VAL A 295 3.73 -5.42 2.87
N ASN A 296 2.92 -4.76 3.70
CA ASN A 296 3.25 -3.41 4.14
C ASN A 296 4.45 -3.40 5.11
N ARG A 297 4.70 -4.48 5.85
CA ARG A 297 5.92 -4.67 6.66
C ARG A 297 7.16 -4.76 5.76
N ALA A 298 7.08 -5.52 4.67
CA ALA A 298 8.17 -5.56 3.69
C ALA A 298 8.45 -4.16 3.11
N LYS A 299 7.39 -3.40 2.79
CA LYS A 299 7.53 -2.00 2.32
C LYS A 299 8.20 -1.09 3.35
N VAL A 300 7.84 -1.22 4.64
CA VAL A 300 8.49 -0.48 5.73
C VAL A 300 9.99 -0.76 5.74
N GLN A 301 10.40 -2.02 5.63
CA GLN A 301 11.81 -2.41 5.66
C GLN A 301 12.60 -1.85 4.47
N VAL A 302 12.03 -1.89 3.25
CA VAL A 302 12.66 -1.24 2.09
C VAL A 302 12.81 0.27 2.32
N LEU A 303 11.80 0.92 2.88
CA LEU A 303 11.89 2.35 3.24
C LEU A 303 12.92 2.63 4.34
N MET A 304 13.08 1.74 5.32
CA MET A 304 14.15 1.88 6.33
C MET A 304 15.54 1.82 5.70
N HIS A 305 15.74 0.94 4.73
CA HIS A 305 16.99 0.89 3.96
C HIS A 305 17.25 2.17 3.15
N TYR A 306 16.20 2.72 2.53
CA TYR A 306 16.28 4.01 1.84
C TYR A 306 16.65 5.14 2.81
N PHE A 307 16.00 5.22 3.97
CA PHE A 307 16.31 6.20 5.02
C PHE A 307 17.73 6.06 5.56
N ARG A 308 18.24 4.83 5.68
CA ARG A 308 19.65 4.57 6.01
C ARG A 308 20.59 5.11 4.95
N SER A 309 20.27 4.97 3.66
CA SER A 309 21.08 5.56 2.59
C SER A 309 21.07 7.09 2.60
N LEU A 310 19.93 7.72 2.89
CA LEU A 310 19.84 9.18 3.03
C LEU A 310 20.68 9.68 4.21
N ALA A 311 20.62 8.98 5.34
CA ALA A 311 21.41 9.30 6.53
C ALA A 311 22.91 9.19 6.27
N ALA A 312 23.35 8.13 5.59
CA ALA A 312 24.75 7.93 5.21
C ALA A 312 25.26 9.05 4.28
N GLN A 313 24.40 9.57 3.40
CA GLN A 313 24.71 10.68 2.50
C GLN A 313 24.53 12.07 3.13
N ARG A 314 24.14 12.14 4.42
CA ARG A 314 23.83 13.39 5.14
C ARG A 314 22.77 14.26 4.44
N LEU A 315 21.80 13.62 3.80
CA LEU A 315 20.72 14.29 3.07
C LEU A 315 19.53 14.69 3.96
N TRP A 316 19.58 14.38 5.26
CA TRP A 316 18.57 14.76 6.27
C TRP A 316 19.03 14.59 7.72
#